data_AF-A0A1F8EDE4-F1
#
_entry.id   AF-A0A1F8EDE4-F1
#
_cell.length_a   1.000
_cell.length_b   1.000
_cell.length_c   1.000
_cell.angle_alpha   90.00
_cell.angle_beta   90.00
_cell.angle_gamma   90.00
#
_symmetry.space_group_name_H-M   'P 1'
#
loop_
_entity.id
_entity.type
_entity.pdbx_description
1 polymer ?
#
loop_
_entity_poly.entity_id
_entity_poly.type
_entity_poly.pdbx_seq_one_letter_code
_entity_poly.pdbx_strand_id
1 'polypeptide(L)'
;MKKLQNVQYGRYAIFVVVLVLFLLTSHAVFAKDNTTKITGQEHRSEVAKIVQELRRVAGQDSTIGQEVRKVAQEQEDSAKKAEEAINNVDKVSKFKVLFLGTDYKNLGALRSELVTTQNAIDRLTKSLERITDISLKADIQKQIDALKATLVKAEAFAKDHESQFSFLGWFVRLFVK
;
A
#
# COMPACT_ATOMS: atom_id res chain seq x y z
N MET A 1 28.76 9.64 -63.50
CA MET A 1 27.89 10.22 -62.45
C MET A 1 27.36 9.10 -61.58
N LYS A 2 27.56 9.20 -60.26
CA LYS A 2 27.39 8.13 -59.25
C LYS A 2 25.93 7.74 -59.04
N LYS A 3 25.61 6.45 -59.13
CA LYS A 3 24.43 5.83 -58.51
C LYS A 3 24.69 5.72 -57.01
N LEU A 4 24.03 6.55 -56.20
CA LEU A 4 24.01 6.39 -54.75
C LEU A 4 22.68 5.77 -54.32
N GLN A 5 22.78 4.48 -54.02
CA GLN A 5 22.27 3.83 -52.81
C GLN A 5 20.81 4.08 -52.42
N ASN A 6 20.04 3.04 -52.71
CA ASN A 6 18.80 2.63 -52.08
C ASN A 6 18.96 2.60 -50.54
N VAL A 7 18.31 3.51 -49.82
CA VAL A 7 18.36 3.54 -48.35
C VAL A 7 17.03 3.08 -47.76
N GLN A 8 17.18 2.03 -46.95
CA GLN A 8 16.21 1.22 -46.26
C GLN A 8 15.55 1.99 -45.09
N TYR A 9 14.63 2.92 -45.38
CA TYR A 9 13.95 3.71 -44.34
C TYR A 9 12.63 3.12 -43.82
N GLY A 10 12.17 1.97 -44.33
CA GLY A 10 10.82 1.45 -44.06
C GLY A 10 10.58 0.78 -42.70
N ARG A 11 11.60 0.46 -41.90
CA ARG A 11 11.42 -0.31 -40.66
C ARG A 11 11.63 0.51 -39.37
N TYR A 12 12.35 1.63 -39.44
CA TYR A 12 12.61 2.44 -38.25
C TYR A 12 11.58 3.56 -38.02
N ALA A 13 10.87 4.01 -39.07
CA ALA A 13 9.83 5.03 -38.93
C ALA A 13 8.65 4.57 -38.04
N ILE A 14 8.31 3.27 -38.05
CA ILE A 14 7.24 2.72 -37.21
C ILE A 14 7.66 2.64 -35.73
N PHE A 15 8.93 2.34 -35.46
CA PHE A 15 9.42 2.24 -34.08
C PHE A 15 9.62 3.61 -33.40
N VAL A 16 9.92 4.67 -34.15
CA VAL A 16 10.03 6.03 -33.56
C VAL A 16 8.65 6.60 -33.18
N VAL A 17 7.58 6.25 -33.90
CA VAL A 17 6.22 6.74 -33.56
C VAL A 17 5.65 6.06 -32.30
N VAL A 18 6.01 4.79 -32.04
CA VAL A 18 5.55 4.08 -30.83
C VAL A 18 6.30 4.52 -29.57
N LEU A 19 7.55 5.00 -29.69
CA LEU A 19 8.35 5.43 -28.54
C LEU A 19 8.03 6.86 -28.06
N VAL A 20 7.39 7.69 -28.90
CA VAL A 20 6.97 9.06 -28.54
C VAL A 20 5.56 9.09 -27.94
N LEU A 21 4.74 8.05 -28.16
CA LEU A 21 3.40 7.93 -27.54
C LEU A 21 3.40 7.46 -26.09
N PHE A 22 4.55 7.03 -25.54
CA PHE A 22 4.67 6.59 -24.15
C PHE A 22 5.13 7.68 -23.17
N LEU A 23 5.39 8.91 -23.64
CA LEU A 23 5.93 10.00 -22.81
C LEU A 23 4.92 11.11 -22.44
N LEU A 24 3.62 10.87 -22.63
CA LEU A 24 2.58 11.84 -22.28
C LEU A 24 1.41 11.21 -21.54
N THR A 25 1.62 10.72 -20.32
CA THR A 25 0.58 10.70 -19.27
C THR A 25 1.17 10.64 -17.85
N SER A 26 2.25 11.39 -17.58
CA SER A 26 2.56 11.78 -16.20
C SER A 26 1.63 12.92 -15.78
N HIS A 27 0.32 12.65 -15.70
CA HIS A 27 -0.56 13.49 -14.91
C HIS A 27 -0.25 13.15 -13.45
N ALA A 28 0.68 13.91 -12.86
CA ALA A 28 0.76 14.03 -11.43
C ALA A 28 -0.61 14.54 -10.95
N VAL A 29 -1.47 13.62 -10.52
CA VAL A 29 -2.70 13.94 -9.81
C VAL A 29 -2.27 14.41 -8.42
N PHE A 30 -1.92 15.69 -8.33
CA PHE A 30 -1.70 16.37 -7.05
C PHE A 30 -3.07 16.75 -6.47
N ALA A 31 -3.78 15.75 -5.96
CA ALA A 31 -4.98 15.95 -5.13
C ALA A 31 -4.56 15.85 -3.66
N LYS A 32 -4.13 16.99 -3.07
CA LYS A 32 -3.62 17.07 -1.69
C LYS A 32 -4.71 17.26 -0.61
N ASP A 33 -6.00 17.29 -0.94
CA ASP A 33 -7.00 17.77 0.05
C ASP A 33 -7.94 16.70 0.66
N ASN A 34 -8.05 15.50 0.07
CA ASN A 34 -8.98 14.46 0.59
C ASN A 34 -8.38 13.06 0.80
N THR A 35 -7.12 12.82 0.42
CA THR A 35 -6.52 11.47 0.43
C THR A 35 -5.97 11.06 1.80
N THR A 36 -5.76 12.01 2.71
CA THR A 36 -5.13 11.80 4.03
C THR A 36 -6.13 11.59 5.17
N LYS A 37 -7.42 11.90 4.97
CA LYS A 37 -8.45 11.67 5.98
C LYS A 37 -9.04 10.27 5.80
N ILE A 38 -8.36 9.27 6.34
CA ILE A 38 -8.95 7.94 6.54
C ILE A 38 -9.42 7.81 7.98
N THR A 39 -10.56 7.15 8.18
CA THR A 39 -10.98 6.73 9.53
C THR A 39 -10.55 5.29 9.77
N GLY A 40 -10.41 4.89 11.04
CA GLY A 40 -10.09 3.51 11.38
C GLY A 40 -11.15 2.53 10.87
N GLN A 41 -12.42 2.93 10.94
CA GLN A 41 -13.55 2.13 10.46
C GLN A 41 -13.55 1.96 8.94
N GLU A 42 -13.20 3.01 8.19
CA GLU A 42 -13.06 2.94 6.74
C GLU A 42 -11.92 1.98 6.35
N HIS A 43 -10.75 2.14 6.96
CA HIS A 43 -9.61 1.24 6.74
C HIS A 43 -9.98 -0.23 7.01
N ARG A 44 -10.59 -0.51 8.16
CA ARG A 44 -11.05 -1.87 8.50
C ARG A 44 -12.06 -2.41 7.50
N SER A 45 -12.99 -1.59 7.04
CA SER A 45 -14.03 -2.01 6.09
C SER A 45 -13.45 -2.34 4.71
N GLU A 46 -12.46 -1.57 4.25
CA GLU A 46 -11.72 -1.87 3.02
C GLU A 46 -10.97 -3.20 3.13
N VAL A 47 -10.21 -3.39 4.22
CA VAL A 47 -9.46 -4.65 4.43
C VAL A 47 -10.39 -5.84 4.63
N ALA A 48 -11.54 -5.67 5.29
CA ALA A 48 -12.51 -6.75 5.47
C ALA A 48 -13.04 -7.32 4.13
N LYS A 49 -13.26 -6.46 3.12
CA LYS A 49 -13.65 -6.89 1.77
C LYS A 49 -12.54 -7.72 1.12
N ILE A 50 -11.29 -7.28 1.26
CA ILE A 50 -10.12 -8.00 0.76
C ILE A 50 -10.00 -9.37 1.44
N VAL A 51 -10.13 -9.43 2.77
CA VAL A 51 -10.09 -10.67 3.55
C VAL A 51 -11.17 -11.65 3.10
N GLN A 52 -12.38 -11.17 2.83
CA GLN A 52 -13.47 -12.01 2.32
C GLN A 52 -13.11 -12.63 0.96
N GLU A 53 -12.57 -11.84 0.03
CA GLU A 53 -12.12 -12.34 -1.27
C GLU A 53 -10.94 -13.29 -1.15
N LEU A 54 -9.96 -13.01 -0.28
CA LEU A 54 -8.84 -13.92 -0.01
C LEU A 54 -9.34 -15.27 0.53
N ARG A 55 -10.34 -15.28 1.41
CA ARG A 55 -10.96 -16.53 1.90
C ARG A 55 -11.68 -17.31 0.79
N ARG A 56 -12.37 -16.60 -0.11
CA ARG A 56 -13.05 -17.20 -1.27
C ARG A 56 -12.04 -17.89 -2.18
N VAL A 57 -11.00 -17.18 -2.62
CA VAL A 57 -9.97 -17.73 -3.54
C VAL A 57 -9.15 -18.84 -2.89
N ALA A 58 -8.93 -18.77 -1.58
CA ALA A 58 -8.26 -19.85 -0.85
C ALA A 58 -9.04 -21.18 -0.83
N GLY A 59 -10.35 -21.13 -1.09
CA GLY A 59 -11.18 -22.32 -1.29
C GLY A 59 -11.02 -22.97 -2.66
N GLN A 60 -10.41 -22.26 -3.63
CA GLN A 60 -10.34 -22.68 -5.03
C GLN A 60 -9.04 -23.42 -5.39
N ASP A 61 -8.00 -23.31 -4.56
CA ASP A 61 -6.71 -23.95 -4.80
C ASP A 61 -6.15 -24.60 -3.52
N SER A 62 -5.81 -25.88 -3.62
CA SER A 62 -5.31 -26.67 -2.49
C SER A 62 -3.81 -26.48 -2.21
N THR A 63 -3.05 -26.00 -3.19
CA THR A 63 -1.60 -25.76 -3.13
C THR A 63 -1.29 -24.53 -2.30
N ILE A 64 -1.99 -23.42 -2.55
CA ILE A 64 -1.76 -22.12 -1.91
C ILE A 64 -2.88 -21.72 -0.94
N GLY A 65 -4.01 -22.42 -0.93
CA GLY A 65 -5.17 -22.06 -0.12
C GLY A 65 -4.90 -22.01 1.38
N GLN A 66 -3.98 -22.84 1.93
CA GLN A 66 -3.61 -22.72 3.34
C GLN A 66 -2.87 -21.41 3.63
N GLU A 67 -1.94 -21.03 2.76
CA GLU A 67 -1.19 -19.78 2.89
C GLU A 67 -2.10 -18.57 2.75
N VAL A 68 -2.98 -18.56 1.74
CA VAL A 68 -3.93 -17.46 1.54
C VAL A 68 -4.91 -17.34 2.71
N ARG A 69 -5.40 -18.45 3.29
CA ARG A 69 -6.22 -18.40 4.51
C ARG A 69 -5.49 -17.77 5.69
N LYS A 70 -4.21 -18.14 5.89
CA LYS A 70 -3.39 -17.55 6.96
C LYS A 70 -3.21 -16.05 6.75
N VAL A 71 -2.91 -15.62 5.53
CA VAL A 71 -2.82 -14.19 5.21
C VAL A 71 -4.16 -13.48 5.46
N ALA A 72 -5.27 -14.06 5.02
CA ALA A 72 -6.59 -13.48 5.25
C ALA A 72 -6.91 -13.31 6.75
N GLN A 73 -6.56 -14.31 7.58
CA GLN A 73 -6.74 -14.23 9.03
C GLN A 73 -5.83 -13.15 9.65
N GLU A 74 -4.55 -13.12 9.27
CA GLU A 74 -3.58 -12.13 9.73
C GLU A 74 -4.02 -10.70 9.38
N GLN A 75 -4.54 -10.49 8.17
CA GLN A 75 -5.06 -9.20 7.74
C GLN A 75 -6.35 -8.79 8.46
N GLU A 76 -7.21 -9.74 8.84
CA GLU A 76 -8.40 -9.44 9.65
C GLU A 76 -8.02 -8.92 11.04
N ASP A 77 -7.02 -9.54 11.68
CA ASP A 77 -6.55 -9.16 13.00
C ASP A 77 -5.75 -7.86 12.95
N SER A 78 -4.91 -7.71 11.91
CA SER A 78 -4.15 -6.48 11.67
C SER A 78 -5.06 -5.27 11.43
N ALA A 79 -6.14 -5.45 10.66
CA ALA A 79 -7.12 -4.39 10.39
C ALA A 79 -7.82 -3.87 11.65
N LYS A 80 -8.11 -4.74 12.63
CA LYS A 80 -8.71 -4.34 13.93
C LYS A 80 -7.73 -3.47 14.73
N LYS A 81 -6.47 -3.87 14.80
CA LYS A 81 -5.43 -3.11 15.50
C LYS A 81 -5.12 -1.78 14.81
N ALA A 82 -5.09 -1.78 13.47
CA ALA A 82 -4.92 -0.57 12.67
C ALA A 82 -6.09 0.40 12.88
N GLU A 83 -7.34 -0.09 12.94
CA GLU A 83 -8.50 0.74 13.27
C GLU A 83 -8.34 1.41 14.63
N GLU A 84 -8.00 0.66 15.67
CA GLU A 84 -7.79 1.21 17.01
C GLU A 84 -6.69 2.27 17.02
N ALA A 85 -5.57 1.99 16.35
CA ALA A 85 -4.45 2.90 16.24
C ALA A 85 -4.82 4.20 15.50
N ILE A 86 -5.47 4.10 14.34
CA ILE A 86 -5.94 5.25 13.55
C ILE A 86 -6.94 6.08 14.37
N ASN A 87 -7.95 5.44 14.96
CA ASN A 87 -8.97 6.12 15.76
C ASN A 87 -8.35 6.82 16.97
N ASN A 88 -7.35 6.23 17.60
CA ASN A 88 -6.69 6.85 18.73
C ASN A 88 -5.84 8.05 18.30
N VAL A 89 -5.15 7.97 17.17
CA VAL A 89 -4.37 9.09 16.61
C VAL A 89 -5.29 10.25 16.18
N ASP A 90 -6.45 9.95 15.58
CA ASP A 90 -7.41 10.94 15.09
C ASP A 90 -8.21 11.62 16.23
N LYS A 91 -8.54 10.87 17.31
CA LYS A 91 -9.31 11.38 18.46
C LYS A 91 -8.53 12.32 19.38
N VAL A 92 -7.20 12.43 19.25
CA VAL A 92 -6.42 13.25 20.17
C VAL A 92 -6.55 14.72 19.79
N SER A 93 -7.51 15.40 20.43
CA SER A 93 -7.53 16.85 20.51
C SER A 93 -6.15 17.35 20.99
N LYS A 94 -5.56 18.32 20.27
CA LYS A 94 -4.21 18.90 20.47
C LYS A 94 -3.81 19.19 21.94
N PHE A 95 -4.75 19.28 22.86
CA PHE A 95 -4.54 19.50 24.30
C PHE A 95 -4.18 18.25 25.13
N LYS A 96 -4.38 17.01 24.63
CA LYS A 96 -4.04 15.77 25.38
C LYS A 96 -2.64 15.22 25.08
N VAL A 97 -2.00 15.69 24.01
CA VAL A 97 -0.68 15.23 23.54
C VAL A 97 0.42 15.45 24.58
N LEU A 98 0.29 16.52 25.39
CA LEU A 98 1.29 16.94 26.36
C LEU A 98 1.34 16.10 27.65
N PHE A 99 0.32 15.29 27.95
CA PHE A 99 0.24 14.57 29.23
C PHE A 99 0.28 13.03 29.14
N LEU A 100 0.17 12.41 27.95
CA LEU A 100 -0.05 10.96 27.89
C LEU A 100 0.86 10.15 26.97
N GLY A 101 1.66 10.75 26.09
CA GLY A 101 2.56 9.99 25.18
C GLY A 101 1.86 8.94 24.31
N THR A 102 0.52 8.94 24.27
CA THR A 102 -0.34 7.93 23.63
C THR A 102 -0.15 7.90 22.13
N ASP A 103 0.15 9.05 21.53
CA ASP A 103 0.18 9.17 20.07
C ASP A 103 1.40 8.45 19.48
N TYR A 104 2.54 8.46 20.19
CA TYR A 104 3.73 7.68 19.80
C TYR A 104 3.47 6.18 19.81
N LYS A 105 2.78 5.69 20.85
CA LYS A 105 2.47 4.26 20.98
C LYS A 105 1.49 3.83 19.89
N ASN A 106 0.46 4.63 19.61
CA ASN A 106 -0.52 4.32 18.58
C ASN A 106 0.06 4.44 17.17
N LEU A 107 0.90 5.44 16.87
CA LEU A 107 1.63 5.51 15.59
C LEU A 107 2.61 4.34 15.44
N GLY A 108 3.31 3.95 16.50
CA GLY A 108 4.18 2.78 16.51
C GLY A 108 3.40 1.48 16.25
N ALA A 109 2.24 1.32 16.88
CA ALA A 109 1.33 0.21 16.63
C ALA A 109 0.85 0.19 15.17
N LEU A 110 0.40 1.33 14.63
CA LEU A 110 0.00 1.45 13.24
C LEU A 110 1.13 1.02 12.30
N ARG A 111 2.36 1.53 12.49
CA ARG A 111 3.53 1.12 11.68
C ARG A 111 3.80 -0.38 11.72
N SER A 112 3.65 -1.01 12.89
CA SER A 112 3.79 -2.47 13.01
C SER A 112 2.75 -3.21 12.15
N GLU A 113 1.52 -2.70 12.10
CA GLU A 113 0.47 -3.27 11.25
C GLU A 113 0.74 -3.02 9.76
N LEU A 114 1.31 -1.86 9.37
CA LEU A 114 1.74 -1.61 7.99
C LEU A 114 2.80 -2.62 7.52
N VAL A 115 3.78 -2.93 8.38
CA VAL A 115 4.78 -3.97 8.10
C VAL A 115 4.13 -5.35 7.97
N THR A 116 3.13 -5.66 8.79
CA THR A 116 2.35 -6.91 8.70
C THR A 116 1.65 -7.02 7.34
N THR A 117 1.03 -5.93 6.88
CA THR A 117 0.41 -5.84 5.55
C THR A 117 1.42 -5.98 4.41
N GLN A 118 2.60 -5.37 4.52
CA GLN A 118 3.67 -5.53 3.53
C GLN A 118 4.14 -7.00 3.45
N ASN A 119 4.36 -7.65 4.59
CA ASN A 119 4.73 -9.06 4.64
C ASN A 119 3.65 -9.97 4.02
N ALA A 120 2.37 -9.66 4.26
CA ALA A 120 1.25 -10.34 3.63
C ALA A 120 1.25 -10.19 2.10
N ILE A 121 1.48 -8.97 1.59
CA ILE A 121 1.62 -8.69 0.15
C ILE A 121 2.75 -9.51 -0.46
N ASP A 122 3.92 -9.56 0.20
CA ASP A 122 5.07 -10.31 -0.30
C ASP A 122 4.80 -11.81 -0.36
N ARG A 123 4.13 -12.37 0.66
CA ARG A 123 3.74 -13.78 0.72
C ARG A 123 2.70 -14.15 -0.34
N LEU A 124 1.71 -13.30 -0.56
CA LEU A 124 0.73 -13.49 -1.63
C LEU A 124 1.40 -13.41 -3.00
N THR A 125 2.32 -12.45 -3.20
CA THR A 125 3.06 -12.28 -4.45
C THR A 125 3.90 -13.52 -4.76
N LYS A 126 4.63 -14.06 -3.78
CA LYS A 126 5.36 -15.34 -3.92
C LYS A 126 4.42 -16.50 -4.22
N SER A 127 3.21 -16.50 -3.66
CA SER A 127 2.23 -17.54 -3.94
C SER A 127 1.75 -17.54 -5.39
N LEU A 128 1.70 -16.39 -6.07
CA LEU A 128 1.34 -16.28 -7.48
C LEU A 128 2.28 -17.06 -8.42
N GLU A 129 3.51 -17.33 -8.00
CA GLU A 129 4.49 -18.11 -8.77
C GLU A 129 4.13 -19.60 -8.84
N ARG A 130 3.34 -20.08 -7.87
CA ARG A 130 2.94 -21.50 -7.74
C ARG A 130 1.54 -21.79 -8.31
N ILE A 131 0.86 -20.76 -8.81
CA ILE A 131 -0.50 -20.86 -9.35
C ILE A 131 -0.43 -21.03 -10.87
N THR A 132 -1.03 -22.12 -11.36
CA THR A 132 -1.17 -22.40 -12.79
C THR A 132 -2.45 -21.81 -13.38
N ASP A 133 -3.51 -21.69 -12.59
CA ASP A 133 -4.79 -21.09 -13.00
C ASP A 133 -4.65 -19.57 -13.17
N ILE A 134 -4.81 -19.10 -14.41
CA ILE A 134 -4.67 -17.69 -14.78
C ILE A 134 -5.76 -16.83 -14.12
N SER A 135 -6.99 -17.35 -14.01
CA SER A 135 -8.10 -16.61 -13.40
C SER A 135 -7.87 -16.44 -11.90
N LEU A 136 -7.45 -17.50 -11.22
CA LEU A 136 -7.12 -17.45 -9.79
C LEU A 136 -5.95 -16.50 -9.52
N LYS A 137 -4.92 -16.54 -10.38
CA LYS A 137 -3.77 -15.65 -10.30
C LYS A 137 -4.20 -14.18 -10.42
N ALA A 138 -5.11 -13.87 -11.35
CA ALA A 138 -5.66 -12.52 -11.51
C ALA A 138 -6.49 -12.08 -10.29
N ASP A 139 -7.30 -12.98 -9.72
CA ASP A 139 -8.09 -12.69 -8.53
C ASP A 139 -7.22 -12.34 -7.32
N ILE A 140 -6.15 -13.10 -7.09
CA ILE A 140 -5.20 -12.83 -5.99
C ILE A 140 -4.39 -11.56 -6.26
N GLN A 141 -3.98 -11.31 -7.52
CA GLN A 141 -3.30 -10.08 -7.90
C GLN A 141 -4.16 -8.85 -7.60
N LYS A 142 -5.47 -8.91 -7.90
CA LYS A 142 -6.42 -7.85 -7.56
C LYS A 142 -6.47 -7.57 -6.05
N GLN A 143 -6.40 -8.62 -5.21
CA GLN A 143 -6.36 -8.44 -3.76
C GLN A 143 -5.03 -7.86 -3.28
N ILE A 144 -3.91 -8.24 -3.88
CA ILE A 144 -2.60 -7.63 -3.62
C ILE A 144 -2.64 -6.12 -3.92
N ASP A 145 -3.21 -5.74 -5.06
CA ASP A 145 -3.28 -4.33 -5.46
C ASP A 145 -4.22 -3.53 -4.54
N ALA A 146 -5.31 -4.14 -4.08
CA ALA A 146 -6.18 -3.56 -3.06
C ALA A 146 -5.45 -3.37 -1.72
N LEU A 147 -4.67 -4.36 -1.27
CA LEU A 147 -3.86 -4.24 -0.05
C LEU A 147 -2.84 -3.10 -0.18
N LYS A 148 -2.13 -3.00 -1.31
CA LYS A 148 -1.20 -1.90 -1.59
C LYS A 148 -1.90 -0.54 -1.51
N ALA A 149 -3.10 -0.41 -2.06
CA ALA A 149 -3.86 0.82 -1.97
C ALA A 149 -4.20 1.19 -0.51
N THR A 150 -4.64 0.21 0.31
CA THR A 150 -4.90 0.44 1.74
C THR A 150 -3.62 0.80 2.52
N LEU A 151 -2.49 0.16 2.20
CA LEU A 151 -1.18 0.42 2.78
C LEU A 151 -0.73 1.87 2.50
N VAL A 152 -0.79 2.31 1.25
CA VAL A 152 -0.41 3.69 0.85
C VAL A 152 -1.25 4.74 1.58
N LYS A 153 -2.57 4.52 1.72
CA LYS A 153 -3.43 5.44 2.48
C LYS A 153 -3.02 5.51 3.96
N ALA A 154 -2.76 4.36 4.58
CA ALA A 154 -2.41 4.29 5.99
C ALA A 154 -0.98 4.79 6.28
N GLU A 155 -0.04 4.61 5.34
CA GLU A 155 1.28 5.25 5.36
C GLU A 155 1.18 6.78 5.25
N ALA A 156 0.32 7.29 4.36
CA ALA A 156 0.08 8.71 4.22
C ALA A 156 -0.50 9.31 5.51
N PHE A 157 -1.46 8.63 6.13
CA PHE A 157 -2.00 9.00 7.44
C PHE A 157 -0.89 9.01 8.51
N ALA A 158 -0.14 7.93 8.66
CA ALA A 158 0.95 7.86 9.64
C ALA A 158 1.95 9.02 9.45
N LYS A 159 2.34 9.30 8.21
CA LYS A 159 3.28 10.38 7.87
C LYS A 159 2.75 11.77 8.17
N ASP A 160 1.47 12.05 7.89
CA ASP A 160 0.85 13.34 8.18
C ASP A 160 0.87 13.64 9.69
N HIS A 161 0.57 12.62 10.49
CA HIS A 161 0.59 12.70 11.94
C HIS A 161 2.01 12.68 12.53
N GLU A 162 2.99 12.03 11.90
CA GLU A 162 4.41 12.06 12.31
C GLU A 162 5.05 13.45 12.23
N SER A 163 4.71 14.25 11.22
CA SER A 163 5.27 15.58 11.02
C SER A 163 4.96 16.55 12.16
N GLN A 164 3.89 16.27 12.94
CA GLN A 164 3.49 17.01 14.13
C GLN A 164 4.36 16.69 15.36
N PHE A 165 5.18 15.63 15.30
CA PHE A 165 6.01 15.13 16.41
C PHE A 165 7.52 15.40 16.26
N SER A 166 7.95 16.02 15.16
CA SER A 166 9.35 16.43 14.93
C SER A 166 9.82 17.53 15.92
N PHE A 167 8.93 18.04 16.77
CA PHE A 167 9.23 19.03 17.81
C PHE A 167 9.77 18.45 19.12
N LEU A 168 9.85 17.13 19.30
CA LEU A 168 10.47 16.54 20.50
C LEU A 168 11.82 15.86 20.19
N GLY A 169 12.11 15.58 18.92
CA GLY A 169 13.42 15.10 18.47
C GLY A 169 14.54 16.14 18.60
N TRP A 170 14.23 17.44 18.50
CA TRP A 170 15.19 18.51 18.82
C TRP A 170 15.33 18.75 20.32
N PHE A 171 14.28 18.52 21.12
CA PHE A 171 14.30 18.75 22.56
C PHE A 171 15.18 17.72 23.29
N VAL A 172 15.20 16.46 22.85
CA VAL A 172 16.13 15.45 23.38
C VAL A 172 17.59 15.76 23.02
N ARG A 173 17.85 16.45 21.89
CA ARG A 173 19.21 16.90 21.52
C ARG A 173 19.77 18.02 22.39
N LEU A 174 18.96 18.66 23.25
CA LEU A 174 19.45 19.66 24.22
C LEU A 174 19.91 19.04 25.54
N PHE A 175 19.58 17.77 25.81
CA PHE A 175 19.94 17.06 27.04
C PHE A 175 20.83 15.85 26.83
N VAL A 176 21.08 15.46 25.57
CA VAL A 176 22.13 14.49 25.22
C VAL A 176 23.38 15.30 24.86
N LYS A 177 24.39 15.16 25.72
CA LYS A 177 25.67 15.89 25.72
C LYS A 177 26.49 15.71 24.46
#